data_AF-A0A966KQB1-F1
#
_entry.id   AF-A0A966KQB1-F1
#
_cell.length_a   1.000
_cell.length_b   1.000
_cell.length_c   1.000
_cell.angle_alpha   90.00
_cell.angle_beta   90.00
_cell.angle_gamma   90.00
#
_symmetry.space_group_name_H-M   'P 1'
#
loop_
_entity.id
_entity.type
_entity.pdbx_description
1 polymer ?
#
loop_
_entity_poly.entity_id
_entity_poly.type
_entity_poly.pdbx_seq_one_letter_code
_entity_poly.pdbx_strand_id
1 'polypeptide(L)'
;MLKANDPCWCGSGTKYKRCHRSREHQLEPGNLSPWRTVPAEIPRPDYAETGEPVRRPEARVKSPEIIERMRRACQAAAEVLEVGAAAIAPGVTTDA
;
A
#
# COMPACT_ATOMS: atom_id res chain seq x y z
N MET A 1 23.79 4.38 -19.94
CA MET A 1 23.90 4.45 -18.46
C MET A 1 24.85 5.57 -18.09
N LEU A 2 24.49 6.42 -17.12
CA LEU A 2 25.36 7.47 -16.58
C LEU A 2 26.51 6.83 -15.79
N LYS A 3 27.76 7.22 -16.05
CA LYS A 3 28.93 6.79 -15.28
C LYS A 3 29.06 7.63 -14.01
N ALA A 4 29.70 7.07 -12.99
CA ALA A 4 29.84 7.68 -11.66
C ALA A 4 30.33 9.14 -11.67
N ASN A 5 31.21 9.51 -12.61
CA ASN A 5 31.79 10.85 -12.69
C ASN A 5 31.09 11.77 -13.71
N ASP A 6 30.08 11.29 -14.44
CA ASP A 6 29.32 12.09 -15.41
C ASP A 6 28.52 13.20 -14.69
N PRO A 7 28.18 14.31 -15.36
CA PRO A 7 27.25 15.30 -14.83
C PRO A 7 25.90 14.67 -14.47
N CYS A 8 25.31 15.07 -13.34
CA CYS A 8 24.03 14.53 -12.91
C CYS A 8 22.87 15.02 -13.80
N TRP A 9 21.91 14.13 -14.08
CA TRP A 9 20.76 14.41 -14.95
C TRP A 9 19.82 15.51 -14.45
N CYS A 10 19.85 15.85 -13.16
CA CYS A 10 19.00 16.87 -12.56
C CYS A 10 19.45 18.32 -12.82
N GLY A 11 20.55 18.54 -13.56
CA GLY A 11 21.04 19.89 -13.86
C GLY A 11 21.78 20.60 -12.72
N SER A 12 22.08 19.91 -11.61
CA SER A 12 22.75 20.49 -10.43
C SER A 12 24.22 20.89 -10.63
N GLY A 13 24.83 20.54 -11.76
CA GLY A 13 26.26 20.76 -12.03
C GLY A 13 27.22 19.86 -11.25
N THR A 14 26.72 18.98 -10.38
CA THR A 14 27.53 18.05 -9.58
C THR A 14 27.72 16.69 -10.27
N LYS A 15 28.79 15.96 -9.89
CA LYS A 15 29.03 14.59 -10.38
C LYS A 15 27.90 13.66 -9.92
N TYR A 16 27.38 12.84 -10.82
CA TYR A 16 26.26 11.92 -10.57
C TYR A 16 26.44 11.05 -9.33
N LYS A 17 27.65 10.50 -9.07
CA LYS A 17 27.93 9.73 -7.84
C LYS A 17 27.74 10.48 -6.52
N ARG A 18 27.80 11.82 -6.54
CA ARG A 18 27.65 12.69 -5.37
C ARG A 18 26.24 13.29 -5.26
N CYS A 19 25.40 13.13 -6.29
CA CYS A 19 24.10 13.79 -6.38
C CYS A 19 22.97 12.77 -6.24
N HIS A 20 22.66 12.03 -7.32
CA HIS A 20 21.52 11.10 -7.35
C HIS A 20 21.90 9.63 -7.38
N ARG A 21 23.17 9.23 -7.57
CA ARG A 21 23.53 7.79 -7.65
C ARG A 21 23.11 6.97 -6.42
N SER A 22 23.02 7.58 -5.23
CA SER A 22 22.53 6.90 -4.03
C SER A 22 21.00 6.93 -3.88
N ARG A 23 20.31 7.83 -4.59
CA ARG A 23 18.87 8.11 -4.45
C ARG A 23 18.04 7.80 -5.69
N GLU A 24 18.65 7.54 -6.83
CA GLU A 24 17.99 7.32 -8.12
C GLU A 24 17.03 6.12 -8.13
N HIS A 25 17.15 5.24 -7.14
CA HIS A 25 16.28 4.08 -6.93
C HIS A 25 15.45 4.20 -5.63
N GLN A 26 15.49 5.35 -4.95
CA GLN A 26 14.71 5.58 -3.74
C GLN A 26 13.36 6.20 -4.13
N LEU A 27 12.29 5.52 -3.71
CA LEU A 27 10.94 6.06 -3.76
C LEU A 27 10.80 7.14 -2.68
N GLU A 28 10.26 8.29 -3.08
CA GLU A 28 9.87 9.36 -2.15
C GLU A 28 8.36 9.26 -1.84
N PRO A 29 7.90 9.64 -0.65
CA PRO A 29 6.48 9.63 -0.31
C PRO A 29 5.65 10.52 -1.25
N GLY A 30 4.48 10.03 -1.65
CA GLY A 30 3.50 10.78 -2.43
C GLY A 30 2.57 11.65 -1.58
N ASN A 31 1.77 12.49 -2.25
CA ASN A 31 0.70 13.24 -1.60
C ASN A 31 -0.50 12.32 -1.34
N LEU A 32 -1.08 12.41 -0.14
CA LEU A 32 -2.25 11.62 0.26
C LEU A 32 -3.53 12.43 0.08
N SER A 33 -4.57 11.81 -0.48
CA SER A 33 -5.91 12.39 -0.50
C SER A 33 -6.58 12.32 0.89
N PRO A 34 -7.68 13.06 1.13
CA PRO A 34 -8.49 12.87 2.31
C PRO A 34 -9.06 11.45 2.40
N TRP A 35 -9.35 11.01 3.62
CA TRP A 35 -9.97 9.70 3.86
C TRP A 35 -11.30 9.54 3.13
N ARG A 36 -11.49 8.38 2.48
CA ARG A 36 -12.77 7.98 1.87
C ARG A 36 -13.75 7.53 2.96
N THR A 37 -15.03 7.84 2.79
CA THR A 37 -16.07 7.47 3.76
C THR A 37 -16.47 6.00 3.60
N VAL A 38 -16.75 5.34 4.73
CA VAL A 38 -17.32 3.98 4.76
C VAL A 38 -18.78 4.09 5.21
N PRO A 39 -19.76 3.55 4.45
CA PRO A 39 -21.18 3.55 4.82
C PRO A 39 -21.45 3.03 6.24
N ALA A 40 -22.51 3.55 6.88
CA ALA A 40 -22.79 3.27 8.29
C ALA A 40 -23.24 1.83 8.55
N GLU A 41 -23.88 1.19 7.56
CA GLU A 41 -24.37 -0.19 7.64
C GLU A 41 -23.26 -1.26 7.63
N ILE A 42 -22.04 -0.91 7.21
CA ILE A 42 -20.91 -1.84 7.18
C ILE A 42 -20.36 -2.01 8.60
N PRO A 43 -20.30 -3.25 9.15
CA PRO A 43 -19.72 -3.49 10.46
C PRO A 43 -18.26 -3.03 10.51
N ARG A 44 -17.91 -2.23 11.52
CA ARG A 44 -16.56 -1.70 11.69
C ARG A 44 -15.74 -2.57 12.66
N PRO A 45 -14.44 -2.77 12.40
CA PRO A 45 -13.54 -3.34 13.39
C PRO A 45 -13.32 -2.37 14.56
N ASP A 46 -12.82 -2.89 15.68
CA ASP A 46 -12.57 -2.09 16.89
C ASP A 46 -11.53 -0.98 16.72
N TYR A 47 -10.60 -1.15 15.78
CA TYR A 47 -9.59 -0.15 15.45
C TYR A 47 -10.05 0.92 14.44
N ALA A 48 -11.29 0.88 13.93
CA ALA A 48 -11.69 1.76 12.83
C ALA A 48 -11.60 3.26 13.17
N GLU A 49 -11.83 3.62 14.44
CA GLU A 49 -11.77 5.01 14.91
C GLU A 49 -10.43 5.35 15.57
N THR A 50 -9.86 4.41 16.33
CA THR A 50 -8.67 4.66 17.16
C THR A 50 -7.37 4.32 16.46
N GLY A 51 -7.40 3.47 15.42
CA GLY A 51 -6.20 2.87 14.81
C GLY A 51 -5.52 1.81 15.67
N GLU A 52 -6.02 1.54 16.88
CA GLU A 52 -5.42 0.61 17.83
C GLU A 52 -6.26 -0.67 17.96
N PRO A 53 -5.75 -1.84 17.51
CA PRO A 53 -6.50 -3.09 17.60
C PRO A 53 -6.52 -3.64 19.03
N VAL A 54 -7.69 -4.10 19.47
CA VAL A 54 -7.83 -4.76 20.78
C VAL A 54 -7.37 -6.21 20.67
N ARG A 55 -6.37 -6.59 21.47
CA ARG A 55 -5.93 -7.99 21.56
C ARG A 55 -6.96 -8.82 22.30
N ARG A 56 -7.40 -9.91 21.66
CA ARG A 56 -8.36 -10.87 22.25
C ARG A 56 -7.68 -12.23 22.41
N PRO A 57 -7.94 -12.97 23.50
CA PRO A 57 -7.46 -14.33 23.64
C PRO A 57 -8.24 -15.22 22.67
N GLU A 58 -7.66 -15.48 21.50
CA GLU A 58 -8.25 -16.35 20.49
C GLU A 58 -7.46 -17.65 20.32
N ALA A 59 -8.18 -18.74 20.05
CA ALA A 59 -7.55 -20.01 19.72
C ALA A 59 -6.78 -19.91 18.40
N ARG A 60 -5.58 -20.51 18.36
CA ARG A 60 -4.77 -20.62 17.13
C ARG A 60 -5.44 -21.52 16.10
N VAL A 61 -6.09 -22.58 16.55
CA VAL A 61 -6.90 -23.47 15.70
C VAL A 61 -8.31 -22.93 15.68
N LYS A 62 -8.78 -22.54 14.49
CA LYS A 62 -10.12 -21.98 14.31
C LYS A 62 -11.16 -23.10 14.18
N SER A 63 -12.39 -22.82 14.64
CA SER A 63 -13.50 -23.75 14.46
C SER A 63 -13.87 -23.85 12.97
N PRO A 64 -14.53 -24.95 12.53
CA PRO A 64 -14.99 -25.08 11.16
C PRO A 64 -15.85 -23.90 10.68
N GLU A 65 -16.68 -23.34 11.57
CA GLU A 65 -17.51 -22.16 11.29
C GLU A 65 -16.68 -20.90 11.03
N ILE A 66 -15.66 -20.64 11.87
CA ILE A 66 -14.78 -19.49 11.69
C ILE A 66 -13.99 -19.64 10.37
N ILE A 67 -13.50 -20.85 10.09
CA ILE A 67 -12.79 -21.14 8.84
C ILE A 67 -13.70 -20.83 7.63
N GLU A 68 -14.98 -21.19 7.70
CA GLU A 68 -15.92 -20.89 6.61
C GLU A 68 -16.14 -19.38 6.42
N ARG A 69 -16.25 -18.62 7.51
CA ARG A 69 -16.30 -17.15 7.44
C ARG A 69 -15.01 -16.57 6.84
N MET A 70 -13.84 -17.11 7.19
CA MET A 70 -12.56 -16.70 6.62
C MET A 70 -12.51 -16.97 5.11
N ARG A 71 -12.99 -18.13 4.63
CA ARG A 71 -13.02 -18.43 3.19
C ARG A 71 -13.81 -17.39 2.41
N ARG A 72 -14.98 -17.00 2.90
CA ARG A 72 -15.81 -15.97 2.25
C ARG A 72 -15.12 -14.61 2.23
N ALA A 73 -14.51 -14.21 3.34
CA ALA A 73 -13.75 -12.96 3.40
C ALA A 73 -12.56 -12.95 2.43
N CYS A 74 -11.82 -14.06 2.34
CA CYS A 74 -10.69 -14.21 1.41
C CYS A 74 -11.13 -14.21 -0.05
N GLN A 75 -12.27 -14.82 -0.39
CA GLN A 75 -12.84 -14.77 -1.74
C GLN A 75 -13.17 -13.33 -2.15
N ALA A 76 -13.88 -12.58 -1.30
CA ALA A 76 -14.19 -11.18 -1.57
C ALA A 76 -12.91 -10.33 -1.69
N ALA A 77 -11.90 -10.57 -0.85
CA ALA A 77 -10.63 -9.87 -0.93
C ALA A 77 -9.87 -10.16 -2.25
N ALA A 78 -9.95 -11.39 -2.75
CA ALA A 78 -9.37 -11.75 -4.06
C ALA A 78 -10.08 -11.03 -5.20
N GLU A 79 -11.42 -10.96 -5.19
CA GLU A 79 -12.19 -10.20 -6.19
C GLU A 79 -11.80 -8.71 -6.20
N VAL A 80 -11.64 -8.09 -5.02
CA VAL A 80 -11.18 -6.71 -4.90
C VAL A 80 -9.74 -6.53 -5.42
N LEU A 81 -8.86 -7.51 -5.16
CA LEU A 81 -7.49 -7.47 -5.66
C LEU A 81 -7.43 -7.50 -7.19
N GLU A 82 -8.28 -8.30 -7.84
CA GLU A 82 -8.38 -8.33 -9.30
C GLU A 82 -8.82 -6.98 -9.88
N VAL A 83 -9.77 -6.30 -9.24
CA VAL A 83 -10.17 -4.94 -9.62
C VAL A 83 -9.00 -3.96 -9.50
N GLY A 84 -8.23 -4.05 -8.40
CA GLY A 84 -7.03 -3.24 -8.20
C GLY A 84 -5.95 -3.54 -9.25
N ALA A 85 -5.73 -4.81 -9.58
CA ALA A 85 -4.76 -5.23 -10.58
C ALA A 85 -5.11 -4.72 -11.98
N ALA A 86 -6.40 -4.73 -12.35
CA ALA A 86 -6.88 -4.21 -13.62
C ALA A 86 -6.66 -2.70 -13.78
N ALA A 87 -6.52 -1.95 -12.69
CA ALA A 87 -6.25 -0.51 -12.70
C ALA A 87 -4.77 -0.15 -12.87
N ILE A 88 -3.84 -1.11 -12.80
CA ILE A 88 -2.39 -0.85 -12.85
C ILE A 88 -1.97 -0.44 -14.26
N ALA A 89 -1.53 0.80 -14.41
CA ALA A 89 -0.96 1.33 -15.65
C ALA A 89 0.06 2.45 -15.39
N PRO A 90 1.00 2.71 -16.32
CA PRO A 90 1.89 3.87 -16.23
C PRO A 90 1.12 5.18 -16.07
N GLY A 91 1.50 5.99 -15.09
CA GLY A 91 0.87 7.28 -14.79
C GLY A 91 -0.30 7.21 -13.79
N VAL A 92 -0.75 6.02 -13.40
CA VAL A 92 -1.75 5.85 -12.32
C VAL A 92 -1.04 5.97 -10.97
N THR A 93 -1.61 6.76 -10.06
CA THR A 93 -1.08 6.93 -8.69
C THR A 93 -1.57 5.79 -7.79
N THR A 94 -0.88 5.55 -6.68
CA THR A 94 -1.33 4.56 -5.67
C THR A 94 -2.55 5.02 -4.86
N ASP A 95 -2.94 6.29 -4.98
CA ASP A 95 -4.07 6.91 -4.27
C ASP A 95 -5.38 6.91 -5.09
N ALA A 96 -5.27 6.68 -6.41
CA ALA A 96 -6.40 6.66 -7.36
C ALA A 96 -7.45 5.59 -7.00
#